data_AF-A0A3G8GHV1-F1
#
_entry.id   AF-A0A3G8GHV1-F1
#
_cell.length_a   1.000
_cell.length_b   1.000
_cell.length_c   1.000
_cell.angle_alpha   90.00
_cell.angle_beta   90.00
_cell.angle_gamma   90.00
#
_symmetry.space_group_name_H-M   'P 1'
#
loop_
_entity.id
_entity.type
_entity.pdbx_description
1 polymer ?
#
loop_
_entity_poly.entity_id
_entity_poly.type
_entity_poly.pdbx_seq_one_letter_code
_entity_poly.pdbx_strand_id
1 'polypeptide(L)'
;MRATERNGRFAMAMAAVLSLFCVPVNAAEGELDKVREMLRIDTARALAAERARQAPVTKAAPAQARRGDRVVLTSLYGLKGALHAIVQVNGEPRLYRQSDELPRGATDAAREYRLQRIDDGCVYLRKGTAVRSACILPSAPGSRMAAEPPRAAPMPAMQPMFVPPLGGRP
;
A
#
# COMPACT_ATOMS: atom_id res chain seq x y z
N MET A 1 -14.05 15.07 79.55
CA MET A 1 -14.16 14.02 78.51
C MET A 1 -14.59 14.68 77.20
N ARG A 2 -13.66 14.98 76.29
CA ARG A 2 -13.94 15.46 74.91
C ARG A 2 -12.83 14.90 74.01
N ALA A 3 -13.03 13.70 73.50
CA ALA A 3 -12.05 13.00 72.67
C ALA A 3 -12.74 12.08 71.65
N THR A 4 -13.72 12.56 70.91
CA THR A 4 -14.39 11.74 69.87
C THR A 4 -14.76 12.49 68.58
N GLU A 5 -14.54 13.80 68.45
CA GLU A 5 -14.95 14.55 67.24
C GLU A 5 -13.89 14.65 66.13
N ARG A 6 -12.64 14.27 66.38
CA ARG A 6 -11.55 14.51 65.42
C ARG A 6 -11.44 13.44 64.31
N ASN A 7 -12.04 12.26 64.50
CA ASN A 7 -11.87 11.11 63.60
C ASN A 7 -12.82 11.11 62.39
N GLY A 8 -13.97 11.80 62.45
CA GLY A 8 -14.93 11.82 61.34
C GLY A 8 -14.46 12.64 60.13
N ARG A 9 -13.66 13.69 60.37
CA ARG A 9 -13.19 14.59 59.31
C ARG A 9 -12.09 13.99 58.44
N PHE A 10 -11.23 13.15 59.00
CA PHE A 10 -10.19 12.46 58.23
C PHE A 10 -10.76 11.34 57.35
N ALA A 11 -11.79 10.64 57.81
CA ALA A 11 -12.47 9.61 57.03
C ALA A 11 -13.18 10.19 55.78
N MET A 12 -13.84 11.34 55.92
CA MET A 12 -14.46 12.06 54.80
C MET A 12 -13.42 12.59 53.79
N ALA A 13 -12.30 13.13 54.27
CA ALA A 13 -11.25 13.65 53.40
C ALA A 13 -10.59 12.55 52.55
N MET A 14 -10.36 11.36 53.12
CA MET A 14 -9.78 10.23 52.37
C MET A 14 -10.74 9.66 51.33
N ALA A 15 -12.06 9.62 51.59
CA ALA A 15 -13.04 9.16 50.62
C ALA A 15 -13.14 10.09 49.40
N ALA A 16 -13.02 11.41 49.60
CA ALA A 16 -13.02 12.40 48.52
C ALA A 16 -11.73 12.40 47.68
N VAL A 17 -10.60 12.03 48.27
CA VAL A 17 -9.34 11.88 47.53
C VAL A 17 -9.34 10.60 46.70
N LEU A 18 -9.95 9.51 47.18
CA LEU A 18 -10.08 8.25 46.44
C LEU A 18 -11.05 8.36 45.24
N SER A 19 -12.10 9.18 45.33
CA SER A 19 -13.03 9.37 44.20
C SER A 19 -12.46 10.18 43.03
N LEU A 20 -11.34 10.89 43.23
CA LEU A 20 -10.61 11.59 42.17
C LEU A 20 -9.75 10.65 41.30
N PHE A 21 -9.54 9.39 41.71
CA PHE A 21 -8.73 8.41 40.97
C PHE A 21 -9.54 7.37 40.20
N CYS A 22 -10.86 7.32 40.36
CA CYS A 22 -11.73 6.49 39.52
C CYS A 22 -12.04 7.23 38.22
N VAL A 23 -11.08 7.21 37.29
CA VAL A 23 -11.32 7.52 35.87
C VAL A 23 -12.46 6.61 35.40
N PRO A 24 -13.50 7.15 34.72
CA PRO A 24 -14.65 6.34 34.33
C PRO A 24 -14.19 5.23 33.38
N VAL A 25 -14.21 3.99 33.85
CA VAL A 25 -13.91 2.77 33.08
C VAL A 25 -14.68 2.75 31.75
N ASN A 26 -15.90 3.31 31.74
CA ASN A 26 -16.76 3.42 30.56
C ASN A 26 -16.18 4.31 29.44
N ALA A 27 -15.33 5.29 29.78
CA ALA A 27 -14.69 6.14 28.76
C ALA A 27 -13.52 5.43 28.09
N ALA A 28 -12.79 4.59 28.83
CA ALA A 28 -11.71 3.76 28.31
C ALA A 28 -12.23 2.63 27.40
N GLU A 29 -13.41 2.07 27.70
CA GLU A 29 -14.05 1.06 26.84
C GLU A 29 -14.41 1.60 25.45
N GLY A 30 -14.93 2.83 25.37
CA GLY A 30 -15.23 3.47 24.09
C GLY A 30 -13.98 3.81 23.26
N GLU A 31 -12.83 4.01 23.90
CA GLU A 31 -11.54 4.18 23.21
C GLU A 31 -11.00 2.83 22.71
N LEU A 32 -11.10 1.77 23.53
CA LEU A 32 -10.72 0.42 23.14
C LEU A 32 -11.54 -0.10 21.96
N ASP A 33 -12.85 0.18 21.92
CA ASP A 33 -13.70 -0.18 20.79
C ASP A 33 -13.30 0.55 19.50
N LYS A 34 -12.92 1.83 19.60
CA LYS A 34 -12.41 2.59 18.45
C LYS A 34 -11.08 2.03 17.95
N VAL A 35 -10.16 1.69 18.86
CA VAL A 35 -8.87 1.08 18.49
C VAL A 35 -9.09 -0.29 17.85
N ARG A 36 -10.03 -1.08 18.39
CA ARG A 36 -10.39 -2.39 17.85
C ARG A 36 -10.98 -2.28 16.44
N GLU A 37 -11.87 -1.32 16.21
CA GLU A 37 -12.46 -1.10 14.89
C GLU A 37 -11.42 -0.58 13.89
N MET A 38 -10.53 0.33 14.31
CA MET A 38 -9.42 0.81 13.48
C MET A 38 -8.51 -0.36 13.08
N LEU A 39 -8.12 -1.22 14.01
CA LEU A 39 -7.31 -2.42 13.72
C LEU A 39 -8.03 -3.39 12.79
N ARG A 40 -9.37 -3.53 12.91
CA ARG A 40 -10.17 -4.37 12.02
C ARG A 40 -10.17 -3.84 10.58
N ILE A 41 -10.26 -2.52 10.41
CA ILE A 41 -10.20 -1.87 9.09
C ILE A 41 -8.80 -2.01 8.49
N ASP A 42 -7.74 -1.76 9.28
CA ASP A 42 -6.36 -1.86 8.81
C ASP A 42 -5.98 -3.29 8.40
N THR A 43 -6.41 -4.29 9.18
CA THR A 43 -6.19 -5.69 8.84
C THR A 43 -6.95 -6.11 7.58
N ALA A 44 -8.20 -5.66 7.41
CA ALA A 44 -8.96 -5.89 6.18
C ALA A 44 -8.28 -5.25 4.97
N ARG A 45 -7.73 -4.04 5.12
CA ARG A 45 -7.00 -3.33 4.07
C ARG A 45 -5.68 -4.00 3.71
N ALA A 46 -4.92 -4.47 4.70
CA ALA A 46 -3.69 -5.22 4.50
C ALA A 46 -3.95 -6.54 3.78
N LEU A 47 -4.98 -7.28 4.18
CA LEU A 47 -5.39 -8.51 3.51
C LEU A 47 -5.89 -8.26 2.08
N ALA A 48 -6.62 -7.15 1.84
CA ALA A 48 -7.03 -6.77 0.49
C ALA A 48 -5.81 -6.41 -0.38
N ALA A 49 -4.81 -5.72 0.16
CA ALA A 49 -3.57 -5.40 -0.53
C ALA A 49 -2.75 -6.67 -0.87
N GLU A 50 -2.65 -7.62 0.06
CA GLU A 50 -2.01 -8.91 -0.21
C GLU A 50 -2.79 -9.74 -1.23
N ARG A 51 -4.12 -9.77 -1.16
CA ARG A 51 -4.95 -10.39 -2.21
C ARG A 51 -4.78 -9.70 -3.55
N ALA A 52 -4.61 -8.38 -3.61
CA ALA A 52 -4.34 -7.67 -4.86
C ALA A 52 -2.94 -7.98 -5.42
N ARG A 53 -1.94 -8.24 -4.55
CA ARG A 53 -0.60 -8.72 -4.94
C ARG A 53 -0.62 -10.16 -5.45
N GLN A 54 -1.48 -11.00 -4.87
CA GLN A 54 -1.64 -12.41 -5.23
C GLN A 54 -2.67 -12.66 -6.33
N ALA A 55 -3.57 -11.70 -6.57
CA ALA A 55 -4.54 -11.77 -7.66
C ALA A 55 -3.75 -11.90 -8.96
N PRO A 56 -4.07 -12.89 -9.81
CA PRO A 56 -3.48 -12.98 -11.13
C PRO A 56 -3.93 -11.72 -11.86
N VAL A 57 -3.02 -10.75 -11.96
CA VAL A 57 -3.15 -9.62 -12.87
C VAL A 57 -3.48 -10.25 -14.22
N THR A 58 -4.72 -10.07 -14.70
CA THR A 58 -5.05 -10.25 -16.11
C THR A 58 -4.09 -9.33 -16.85
N LYS A 59 -2.98 -9.93 -17.28
CA LYS A 59 -1.91 -9.31 -18.03
C LYS A 59 -2.58 -8.49 -19.12
N ALA A 60 -2.50 -7.16 -19.02
CA ALA A 60 -2.38 -6.37 -20.22
C ALA A 60 -1.27 -7.05 -21.02
N ALA A 61 -1.63 -7.57 -22.19
CA ALA A 61 -0.77 -8.44 -22.97
C ALA A 61 0.60 -7.77 -23.12
N PRO A 62 1.69 -8.33 -22.56
CA PRO A 62 3.00 -7.80 -22.83
C PRO A 62 3.21 -7.97 -24.33
N ALA A 63 3.46 -6.85 -25.01
CA ALA A 63 3.76 -6.81 -26.43
C ALA A 63 4.72 -7.95 -26.78
N GLN A 64 4.21 -8.92 -27.54
CA GLN A 64 4.90 -10.03 -28.19
C GLN A 64 6.28 -10.37 -27.60
N ALA A 65 6.31 -11.30 -26.64
CA ALA A 65 7.48 -12.14 -26.46
C ALA A 65 7.66 -13.02 -27.72
N ARG A 66 8.16 -12.41 -28.80
CA ARG A 66 8.71 -13.12 -29.95
C ARG A 66 9.86 -13.99 -29.42
N ARG A 67 9.71 -15.32 -29.56
CA ARG A 67 10.73 -16.37 -29.42
C ARG A 67 12.15 -15.79 -29.24
N GLY A 68 12.61 -15.65 -28.00
CA GLY A 68 13.91 -15.08 -27.67
C GLY A 68 14.05 -14.83 -26.19
N ASP A 69 15.29 -14.58 -25.75
CA ASP A 69 15.65 -14.45 -24.33
C ASP A 69 14.73 -13.45 -23.60
N ARG A 70 14.28 -13.83 -22.39
CA ARG A 70 13.43 -13.00 -21.54
C ARG A 70 14.32 -12.02 -20.79
N VAL A 71 14.14 -10.72 -21.04
CA VAL A 71 14.93 -9.65 -20.43
C VAL A 71 14.01 -8.81 -19.55
N VAL A 72 14.35 -8.67 -18.27
CA VAL A 72 13.57 -7.88 -17.29
C VAL A 72 14.50 -6.97 -16.51
N LEU A 73 14.23 -5.67 -16.48
CA LEU A 73 14.97 -4.72 -15.66
C LEU A 73 14.46 -4.83 -14.22
N THR A 74 15.34 -5.21 -13.29
CA THR A 74 14.99 -5.36 -11.87
C THR A 74 15.27 -4.07 -11.09
N SER A 75 16.37 -3.41 -11.38
CA SER A 75 16.72 -2.15 -10.73
C SER A 75 17.59 -1.26 -11.60
N LEU A 76 17.49 0.04 -11.36
CA LEU A 76 18.31 1.09 -11.95
C LEU A 76 18.69 2.05 -10.84
N TYR A 77 19.99 2.32 -10.68
CA TYR A 77 20.47 3.20 -9.63
C TYR A 77 21.76 3.91 -10.04
N GLY A 78 21.98 5.12 -9.51
CA GLY A 78 23.22 5.86 -9.70
C GLY A 78 24.20 5.60 -8.57
N LEU A 79 25.47 5.34 -8.89
CA LEU A 79 26.55 5.21 -7.91
C LEU A 79 27.82 5.88 -8.46
N LYS A 80 28.43 6.78 -7.67
CA LYS A 80 29.67 7.52 -8.03
C LYS A 80 29.59 8.21 -9.41
N GLY A 81 28.44 8.80 -9.75
CA GLY A 81 28.24 9.51 -11.02
C GLY A 81 28.05 8.62 -12.25
N ALA A 82 27.87 7.31 -12.09
CA ALA A 82 27.53 6.39 -13.17
C ALA A 82 26.19 5.69 -12.89
N LEU A 83 25.40 5.43 -13.95
CA LEU A 83 24.22 4.60 -13.84
C LEU A 83 24.56 3.11 -13.88
N HIS A 84 23.91 2.36 -13.00
CA HIS A 84 23.98 0.91 -12.90
C HIS A 84 22.60 0.32 -13.10
N ALA A 85 22.54 -0.82 -13.79
CA ALA A 85 21.31 -1.54 -14.05
C ALA A 85 21.48 -3.02 -13.72
N ILE A 86 20.54 -3.59 -12.97
CA ILE A 86 20.45 -5.03 -12.77
C ILE A 86 19.36 -5.56 -13.68
N VAL A 87 19.76 -6.38 -14.65
CA VAL A 87 18.87 -6.97 -15.66
C VAL A 87 18.86 -8.48 -15.48
N GLN A 88 17.68 -9.06 -15.34
CA GLN A 88 17.50 -10.51 -15.41
C GLN A 88 17.38 -10.95 -16.86
N VAL A 89 18.31 -11.78 -17.32
CA VAL A 89 18.28 -12.41 -18.64
C VAL A 89 18.03 -13.90 -18.43
N ASN A 90 16.87 -14.39 -18.87
CA ASN A 90 16.43 -15.78 -18.63
C ASN A 90 16.45 -16.19 -17.13
N GLY A 91 16.28 -15.23 -16.22
CA GLY A 91 16.32 -15.44 -14.76
C GLY A 91 17.68 -15.20 -14.12
N GLU A 92 18.75 -15.11 -14.91
CA GLU A 92 20.10 -14.83 -14.40
C GLU A 92 20.35 -13.32 -14.25
N PRO A 93 20.72 -12.83 -13.06
CA PRO A 93 20.99 -11.42 -12.84
C PRO A 93 22.32 -11.00 -13.47
N ARG A 94 22.28 -9.98 -14.30
CA ARG A 94 23.45 -9.35 -14.93
C ARG A 94 23.53 -7.89 -14.51
N LEU A 95 24.69 -7.48 -14.01
CA LEU A 95 24.95 -6.09 -13.61
C LEU A 95 25.61 -5.34 -14.75
N TYR A 96 24.94 -4.32 -15.26
CA TYR A 96 25.45 -3.40 -16.27
C TYR A 96 25.79 -2.06 -15.65
N ARG A 97 26.77 -1.38 -16.26
CA ARG A 97 27.15 -0.01 -15.93
C ARG A 97 27.16 0.80 -17.22
N GLN A 98 26.66 2.03 -17.19
CA GLN A 98 26.51 2.87 -18.37
C GLN A 98 27.79 3.07 -19.20
N SER A 99 28.97 3.03 -18.56
CA SER A 99 30.26 3.16 -19.22
C SER A 99 30.77 1.88 -19.88
N ASP A 100 30.17 0.73 -19.55
CA ASP A 100 30.70 -0.58 -19.88
C ASP A 100 29.71 -1.28 -20.80
N GLU A 101 30.18 -1.73 -21.98
CA GLU A 101 29.33 -2.47 -22.91
C GLU A 101 28.92 -3.85 -22.36
N LEU A 102 29.79 -4.50 -21.59
CA LEU A 102 29.56 -5.86 -21.10
C LEU A 102 29.09 -5.85 -19.65
N PRO A 103 28.29 -6.86 -19.23
CA PRO A 103 27.94 -7.00 -17.84
C PRO A 103 29.18 -7.34 -17.01
N ARG A 104 29.19 -6.90 -15.74
CA ARG A 104 30.26 -7.25 -14.81
C ARG A 104 30.35 -8.77 -14.68
N GLY A 105 31.57 -9.29 -14.83
CA GLY A 105 31.83 -10.74 -14.74
C GLY A 105 31.48 -11.51 -16.01
N ALA A 106 31.27 -10.85 -17.15
CA ALA A 106 31.15 -11.50 -18.44
C ALA A 106 32.41 -12.31 -18.77
N THR A 107 32.24 -13.60 -19.04
CA THR A 107 33.32 -14.50 -19.48
C THR A 107 33.31 -14.72 -21.00
N ASP A 108 32.16 -14.58 -21.66
CA ASP A 108 32.01 -14.78 -23.11
C ASP A 108 31.21 -13.64 -23.75
N ALA A 109 31.92 -12.69 -24.37
CA ALA A 109 31.33 -11.52 -25.00
C ALA A 109 30.40 -11.82 -26.20
N ALA A 110 30.46 -13.03 -26.78
CA ALA A 110 29.60 -13.42 -27.90
C ALA A 110 28.21 -13.89 -27.43
N ARG A 111 28.12 -14.46 -26.22
CA ARG A 111 26.86 -14.94 -25.64
C ARG A 111 26.14 -13.89 -24.81
N GLU A 112 26.86 -12.90 -24.32
CA GLU A 112 26.31 -11.82 -23.49
C GLU A 112 25.63 -10.72 -24.32
N TYR A 113 24.69 -10.05 -23.67
CA TYR A 113 24.11 -8.83 -24.19
C TYR A 113 25.07 -7.66 -23.99
N ARG A 114 25.18 -6.79 -25.00
CA ARG A 114 25.92 -5.54 -24.92
C ARG A 114 25.01 -4.38 -24.59
N LEU A 115 25.39 -3.57 -23.61
CA LEU A 115 24.71 -2.33 -23.29
C LEU A 115 24.97 -1.29 -24.38
N GLN A 116 23.89 -0.79 -24.96
CA GLN A 116 23.94 0.32 -25.92
C GLN A 116 23.76 1.65 -25.21
N ARG A 117 22.72 1.75 -24.38
CA ARG A 117 22.39 2.95 -23.61
C ARG A 117 21.41 2.66 -22.48
N ILE A 118 21.39 3.57 -21.52
CA ILE A 118 20.40 3.65 -20.45
C ILE A 118 19.73 5.01 -20.60
N ASP A 119 18.41 5.02 -20.75
CA ASP A 119 17.65 6.25 -21.01
C ASP A 119 16.21 6.13 -20.50
N ASP A 120 15.66 7.22 -19.94
CA ASP A 120 14.28 7.31 -19.43
C ASP A 120 13.80 6.13 -18.57
N GLY A 121 14.68 5.57 -17.72
CA GLY A 121 14.34 4.41 -16.89
C GLY A 121 14.29 3.07 -17.64
N CYS A 122 14.76 3.05 -18.88
CA CYS A 122 14.88 1.88 -19.74
C CYS A 122 16.34 1.57 -20.07
N VAL A 123 16.65 0.28 -20.22
CA VAL A 123 17.93 -0.22 -20.71
C VAL A 123 17.77 -0.78 -22.10
N TYR A 124 18.72 -0.47 -22.98
CA TYR A 124 18.77 -0.96 -24.35
C TYR A 124 19.98 -1.87 -24.51
N LEU A 125 19.71 -3.12 -24.88
CA LEU A 125 20.67 -4.21 -24.97
C LEU A 125 20.72 -4.78 -26.38
N ARG A 126 21.91 -5.13 -26.87
CA ARG A 126 22.13 -5.73 -28.20
C ARG A 126 22.84 -7.07 -28.07
N LYS A 127 22.38 -8.09 -28.79
CA LYS A 127 23.04 -9.39 -28.93
C LYS A 127 23.03 -9.79 -30.40
N GLY A 128 24.18 -9.72 -31.05
CA GLY A 128 24.29 -9.86 -32.51
C GLY A 128 23.45 -8.82 -33.26
N THR A 129 22.45 -9.26 -34.01
CA THR A 129 21.49 -8.41 -34.74
C THR A 129 20.24 -8.08 -33.92
N ALA A 130 20.02 -8.76 -32.79
CA ALA A 130 18.84 -8.55 -31.97
C ALA A 130 19.05 -7.40 -30.98
N VAL A 131 18.10 -6.47 -30.94
CA VAL A 131 18.02 -5.41 -29.93
C VAL A 131 16.84 -5.69 -29.01
N ARG A 132 17.07 -5.59 -27.70
CA ARG A 132 16.07 -5.77 -26.65
C ARG A 132 16.07 -4.56 -25.74
N SER A 133 14.90 -4.18 -25.27
CA SER A 133 14.75 -3.15 -24.25
C SER A 133 14.03 -3.71 -23.04
N ALA A 134 14.38 -3.19 -21.86
CA ALA A 134 13.67 -3.47 -20.63
C ALA A 134 13.56 -2.18 -19.81
N CYS A 135 12.36 -1.88 -19.33
CA CYS A 135 12.08 -0.65 -18.58
C CYS A 135 11.68 -0.99 -17.15
N ILE A 136 11.99 -0.07 -16.23
CA ILE A 136 11.35 -0.07 -14.92
C ILE A 136 9.89 0.26 -15.17
N LEU A 137 9.03 -0.72 -14.92
CA LEU A 137 7.62 -0.42 -14.73
C LEU A 137 7.55 0.46 -13.48
N PRO A 138 6.87 1.61 -13.50
CA PRO A 138 6.62 2.36 -12.29
C PRO A 138 5.88 1.41 -11.35
N SER A 139 6.59 0.87 -10.36
CA SER A 139 5.94 0.33 -9.19
C SER A 139 5.18 1.51 -8.63
N ALA A 140 3.85 1.43 -8.68
CA ALA A 140 2.99 2.53 -8.27
C ALA A 140 3.56 3.13 -6.97
N PRO A 141 3.99 4.40 -6.97
CA PRO A 141 4.43 5.03 -5.74
C PRO A 141 3.24 4.91 -4.80
N GLY A 142 3.50 4.39 -3.59
CA GLY A 142 2.46 4.17 -2.59
C GLY A 142 1.49 5.34 -2.58
N SER A 143 0.20 5.03 -2.69
CA SER A 143 -0.89 5.99 -2.81
C SER A 143 -0.92 6.94 -1.60
N ARG A 144 -0.09 7.98 -1.66
CA ARG A 144 -0.25 9.16 -0.82
C ARG A 144 -1.40 9.97 -1.42
N MET A 145 -2.51 9.98 -0.68
CA MET A 145 -3.57 10.99 -0.67
C MET A 145 -4.13 11.43 -2.03
N ALA A 146 -5.28 10.87 -2.38
CA ALA A 146 -6.40 11.70 -2.81
C ALA A 146 -7.37 11.79 -1.63
N ALA A 147 -7.22 12.83 -0.82
CA ALA A 147 -8.28 13.25 0.07
C ALA A 147 -9.37 13.85 -0.81
N GLU A 148 -10.35 13.03 -1.18
CA GLU A 148 -11.57 13.49 -1.83
C GLU A 148 -12.46 14.17 -0.77
N PRO A 149 -12.97 15.39 -0.99
CA PRO A 149 -13.87 16.03 -0.04
C PRO A 149 -15.17 15.23 0.04
N PRO A 150 -15.82 15.12 1.21
CA PRO A 150 -17.02 14.31 1.37
C PRO A 150 -18.14 14.89 0.52
N ARG A 151 -18.49 14.17 -0.54
CA ARG A 151 -19.69 14.41 -1.33
C ARG A 151 -20.88 14.12 -0.43
N ALA A 152 -21.69 15.16 -0.17
CA ALA A 152 -22.88 15.12 0.66
C ALA A 152 -23.75 13.91 0.34
N ALA A 153 -24.12 13.15 1.37
CA ALA A 153 -25.02 12.02 1.25
C ALA A 153 -26.39 12.45 0.69
N PRO A 154 -26.99 11.69 -0.25
CA PRO A 154 -28.38 11.91 -0.63
C PRO A 154 -29.29 11.46 0.52
N MET A 155 -30.22 12.32 0.92
CA MET A 155 -31.23 11.99 1.94
C MET A 155 -32.12 10.83 1.47
N PRO A 156 -32.54 9.94 2.38
CA PRO A 156 -33.50 8.90 2.05
C PRO A 156 -34.86 9.54 1.71
N ALA A 157 -35.38 9.21 0.52
CA ALA A 157 -36.71 9.60 0.08
C ALA A 157 -37.77 8.99 1.02
N MET A 158 -38.66 9.84 1.54
CA MET A 158 -39.89 9.41 2.20
C MET A 158 -40.71 8.55 1.24
N GLN A 159 -41.13 7.37 1.70
CA GLN A 159 -42.10 6.56 0.99
C GLN A 159 -43.49 7.21 1.10
N PRO A 160 -44.28 7.33 0.01
CA PRO A 160 -45.62 7.87 0.10
C PRO A 160 -46.59 6.85 0.72
N MET A 161 -47.42 7.33 1.65
CA MET A 161 -48.55 6.61 2.23
C MET A 161 -49.54 6.20 1.12
N PHE A 162 -49.90 4.92 1.09
CA PHE A 162 -51.00 4.41 0.28
C PHE A 162 -52.35 4.81 0.92
N VAL A 163 -53.15 5.56 0.19
CA VAL A 163 -54.55 5.89 0.52
C VAL A 163 -55.46 4.97 -0.31
N PRO A 164 -56.39 4.20 0.29
CA PRO A 164 -57.32 3.38 -0.47
C PRO A 164 -58.44 4.26 -1.08
N PRO A 165 -58.86 4.01 -2.33
CA PRO A 165 -59.94 4.76 -2.95
C PRO A 165 -61.32 4.31 -2.44
N LEU A 166 -62.13 5.31 -2.08
CA LEU A 166 -63.55 5.19 -1.78
C LEU A 166 -64.37 5.03 -3.07
N GLY A 167 -65.14 3.93 -3.14
CA GLY A 167 -66.52 3.91 -3.64
C GLY A 167 -66.77 3.86 -5.16
N GLY A 168 -67.76 3.04 -5.55
CA GLY A 168 -68.47 3.20 -6.83
C GLY A 168 -69.10 1.92 -7.39
N ARG A 169 -70.32 1.60 -6.95
CA ARG A 169 -71.24 0.63 -7.59
C ARG A 169 -71.73 1.14 -8.95
N PRO A 170 -72.25 0.24 -9.80
CA PRO A 170 -73.65 0.36 -10.23
C PRO A 170 -74.55 -0.69 -9.58
#